data_AF-A0A947FG43-F1
#
_entry.id   AF-A0A947FG43-F1
#
_cell.length_a   1.000
_cell.length_b   1.000
_cell.length_c   1.000
_cell.angle_alpha   90.00
_cell.angle_beta   90.00
_cell.angle_gamma   90.00
#
_symmetry.space_group_name_H-M   'P 1'
#
loop_
_entity.id
_entity.type
_entity.pdbx_description
1 polymer ?
#
loop_
_entity_poly.entity_id
_entity_poly.type
_entity_poly.pdbx_seq_one_letter_code
_entity_poly.pdbx_strand_id
1 'polypeptide(L)'
;TGLPFWTYSQYTHLQKMPPLSIGTRVKMGDEIGKTANTGKMGRRIRRNALHFAVLYSKHPEWSNDGVVVTPKDGYFMDPNAFYRLDPPYDSLSLAKLPSNQKHVPVSYMKADGTSVPSDTKRIWPYFCR
;
A
#
# COMPACT_ATOMS: atom_id res chain seq x y z
N THR A 1 5.11 -3.68 -9.59
CA THR A 1 5.86 -3.05 -8.47
C THR A 1 7.35 -3.31 -8.50
N GLY A 2 7.85 -4.27 -9.29
CA GLY A 2 9.27 -4.64 -9.28
C GLY A 2 9.65 -5.67 -8.21
N LEU A 3 8.70 -6.04 -7.36
CA LEU A 3 8.82 -7.15 -6.42
C LEU A 3 8.56 -8.49 -7.12
N PRO A 4 9.10 -9.61 -6.61
CA PRO A 4 8.88 -10.95 -7.18
C PRO A 4 7.50 -11.54 -6.84
N PHE A 5 6.53 -10.67 -6.51
CA PHE A 5 5.19 -11.03 -6.05
C PHE A 5 4.13 -10.17 -6.72
N TRP A 6 2.91 -10.68 -6.76
CA TRP A 6 1.71 -9.87 -6.92
C TRP A 6 1.44 -9.15 -5.63
N THR A 7 1.24 -7.83 -5.70
CA THR A 7 1.01 -6.98 -4.53
C THR A 7 -0.32 -6.26 -4.64
N TYR A 8 -1.06 -6.25 -3.55
CA TYR A 8 -2.40 -5.69 -3.44
C TYR A 8 -2.38 -4.62 -2.36
N SER A 9 -2.46 -3.35 -2.74
CA SER A 9 -2.54 -2.26 -1.77
C SER A 9 -4.00 -1.99 -1.40
N GLN A 10 -4.23 -1.78 -0.11
CA GLN A 10 -5.53 -1.46 0.45
C GLN A 10 -5.48 -0.07 1.09
N TYR A 11 -6.46 0.76 0.73
CA TYR A 11 -6.63 2.11 1.25
C TYR A 11 -8.01 2.19 1.92
N THR A 12 -8.06 2.39 3.24
CA THR A 12 -9.34 2.44 3.97
C THR A 12 -9.52 3.74 4.75
N HIS A 13 -10.72 3.91 5.34
CA HIS A 13 -11.17 5.14 5.99
C HIS A 13 -11.27 6.35 5.06
N LEU A 14 -11.48 6.10 3.76
CA LEU A 14 -11.67 7.15 2.77
C LEU A 14 -12.98 7.91 3.01
N GLN A 15 -13.04 9.17 2.60
CA GLN A 15 -14.22 10.02 2.76
C GLN A 15 -15.47 9.40 2.11
N LYS A 16 -15.27 8.74 0.98
CA LYS A 16 -16.27 7.98 0.22
C LYS A 16 -15.57 6.90 -0.57
N MET A 17 -16.33 5.90 -1.01
CA MET A 17 -15.81 4.91 -1.95
C MET A 17 -15.36 5.61 -3.25
N PRO A 18 -14.22 5.21 -3.83
CA PRO A 18 -13.82 5.66 -5.15
C PRO A 18 -14.92 5.37 -6.17
N PRO A 19 -15.23 6.27 -7.12
CA PRO A 19 -16.22 6.01 -8.18
C PRO A 19 -15.69 5.05 -9.27
N LEU A 20 -14.62 4.31 -8.97
CA LEU A 20 -13.95 3.40 -9.89
C LEU A 20 -14.62 2.03 -9.82
N SER A 21 -14.91 1.45 -10.98
CA SER A 21 -15.41 0.07 -11.05
C SER A 21 -14.29 -0.91 -10.76
N ILE A 22 -14.63 -2.10 -10.23
CA ILE A 22 -13.66 -3.18 -10.06
C ILE A 22 -13.09 -3.53 -11.44
N GLY A 23 -11.76 -3.63 -11.52
CA GLY A 23 -11.05 -3.88 -12.79
C GLY A 23 -10.61 -2.61 -13.53
N THR A 24 -11.01 -1.41 -13.08
CA THR A 24 -10.47 -0.16 -13.62
C THR A 24 -8.95 -0.10 -13.40
N ARG A 25 -8.19 0.14 -14.47
CA ARG A 25 -6.75 0.35 -14.41
C ARG A 25 -6.46 1.76 -13.93
N VAL A 26 -5.55 1.88 -12.97
CA VAL A 26 -5.03 3.15 -12.46
C VAL A 26 -3.52 3.22 -12.66
N LYS A 27 -2.98 4.42 -12.75
CA LYS A 27 -1.55 4.70 -12.82
C LYS A 27 -1.02 5.09 -11.45
N MET A 28 0.29 4.91 -11.26
CA MET A 28 0.97 5.39 -10.07
C MET A 28 0.85 6.92 -9.98
N GLY A 29 0.34 7.44 -8.86
CA GLY A 29 0.09 8.86 -8.65
C GLY A 29 -1.36 9.30 -8.92
N ASP A 30 -2.20 8.43 -9.50
CA ASP A 30 -3.63 8.73 -9.66
C ASP A 30 -4.30 8.90 -8.29
N GLU A 31 -5.07 9.97 -8.15
CA GLU A 31 -5.89 10.17 -6.97
C GLU A 31 -7.13 9.27 -7.02
N ILE A 32 -7.14 8.23 -6.19
CA ILE A 32 -8.28 7.29 -6.10
C ILE A 32 -9.22 7.60 -4.94
N GLY A 33 -8.91 8.56 -4.06
CA GLY A 33 -9.78 8.91 -2.94
C GLY A 33 -9.20 9.95 -2.00
N LYS A 34 -10.05 10.46 -1.09
CA LYS A 34 -9.67 11.44 -0.07
C LYS A 34 -9.63 10.79 1.32
N THR A 35 -8.63 11.15 2.11
CA THR A 35 -8.48 10.68 3.49
C THR A 35 -9.59 11.20 4.38
N ALA A 36 -10.15 10.34 5.23
CA ALA A 36 -11.10 10.70 6.27
C ALA A 36 -10.94 9.76 7.48
N ASN A 37 -12.02 9.56 8.22
CA ASN A 37 -12.08 8.68 9.39
C ASN A 37 -13.33 7.78 9.38
N THR A 38 -13.89 7.50 8.20
CA THR A 38 -15.08 6.67 8.00
C THR A 38 -14.86 5.21 8.46
N GLY A 39 -15.96 4.46 8.58
CA GLY A 39 -15.97 3.08 9.10
C GLY A 39 -16.26 3.03 10.61
N LYS A 40 -16.03 1.86 11.22
CA LYS A 40 -16.35 1.64 12.64
C LYS A 40 -15.48 2.51 13.54
N MET A 41 -16.11 3.43 14.27
CA MET A 41 -15.45 4.23 15.31
C MET A 41 -15.42 3.46 16.64
N GLY A 42 -14.32 3.64 17.40
CA GLY A 42 -14.25 3.17 18.78
C GLY A 42 -14.91 4.17 19.74
N ARG A 43 -14.55 4.10 21.03
CA ARG A 43 -15.08 5.01 22.08
C ARG A 43 -14.66 6.48 21.91
N ARG A 44 -13.64 6.77 21.09
CA ARG A 44 -13.10 8.12 20.85
C ARG A 44 -13.22 8.48 19.39
N ILE A 45 -13.45 9.76 19.11
CA ILE A 45 -13.37 10.32 17.76
C ILE A 45 -11.93 10.15 17.26
N ARG A 46 -11.77 9.45 16.14
CA ARG A 46 -10.48 9.27 15.48
C ARG A 46 -10.19 10.47 14.59
N ARG A 47 -8.93 10.91 14.58
CA ARG A 47 -8.44 11.85 13.56
C ARG A 47 -8.57 11.24 12.15
N ASN A 48 -8.60 12.08 11.13
CA ASN A 48 -8.46 11.63 9.76
C ASN A 48 -7.11 10.93 9.60
N ALA A 49 -7.13 9.72 9.07
CA ALA A 49 -5.93 8.92 8.87
C ALA A 49 -6.18 7.89 7.78
N LEU A 50 -5.20 7.72 6.89
CA LEU A 50 -5.20 6.64 5.93
C LEU A 50 -4.70 5.38 6.61
N HIS A 51 -5.49 4.31 6.53
CA HIS A 51 -4.97 2.97 6.73
C HIS A 51 -4.47 2.45 5.38
N PHE A 52 -3.16 2.20 5.32
CA PHE A 52 -2.47 1.65 4.15
C PHE A 52 -1.94 0.27 4.52
N ALA A 53 -2.49 -0.75 3.87
CA ALA A 53 -2.04 -2.12 4.01
C ALA A 53 -1.58 -2.66 2.66
N VAL A 54 -0.67 -3.62 2.70
CA VAL A 54 -0.21 -4.33 1.51
C VAL A 54 -0.35 -5.82 1.78
N LEU A 55 -0.96 -6.52 0.83
CA LEU A 55 -0.92 -7.97 0.76
C LEU A 55 -0.03 -8.39 -0.41
N TYR A 56 0.53 -9.58 -0.33
CA TYR A 56 1.30 -10.16 -1.42
C TYR A 56 1.00 -11.63 -1.61
N SER A 57 1.15 -12.08 -2.85
CA SER A 57 1.01 -13.47 -3.25
C SER A 57 1.99 -13.81 -4.37
N LYS A 58 2.32 -15.10 -4.48
CA LYS A 58 3.01 -15.65 -5.66
C LYS A 58 2.05 -15.82 -6.85
N HIS A 59 0.75 -15.70 -6.62
CA HIS A 59 -0.33 -15.95 -7.57
C HIS A 59 -1.04 -14.63 -7.95
N PRO A 60 -1.33 -14.39 -9.24
CA PRO A 60 -2.16 -13.25 -9.65
C PRO A 60 -3.62 -13.38 -9.23
N GLU A 61 -4.11 -14.60 -8.98
CA GLU A 61 -5.51 -14.87 -8.71
C GLU A 61 -5.99 -14.18 -7.42
N TRP A 62 -7.19 -13.59 -7.50
CA TRP A 62 -7.86 -12.97 -6.36
C TRP A 62 -9.38 -13.12 -6.53
N SER A 63 -10.10 -13.01 -5.43
CA SER A 63 -11.57 -12.97 -5.40
C SER A 63 -12.07 -11.75 -4.64
N ASN A 64 -13.32 -11.37 -4.91
CA ASN A 64 -14.03 -10.32 -4.18
C ASN A 64 -15.51 -10.71 -4.07
N ASP A 65 -16.08 -10.63 -2.88
CA ASP A 65 -17.49 -10.89 -2.59
C ASP A 65 -18.33 -9.61 -2.42
N GLY A 66 -17.74 -8.45 -2.70
CA GLY A 66 -18.33 -7.13 -2.49
C GLY A 66 -17.95 -6.49 -1.15
N VAL A 67 -17.34 -7.26 -0.24
CA VAL A 67 -16.93 -6.80 1.10
C VAL A 67 -15.43 -6.99 1.30
N VAL A 68 -14.87 -8.13 0.86
CA VAL A 68 -13.50 -8.54 1.10
C VAL A 68 -12.81 -8.85 -0.23
N VAL A 69 -11.58 -8.34 -0.39
CA VAL A 69 -10.68 -8.75 -1.46
C VAL A 69 -9.69 -9.77 -0.90
N THR A 70 -9.62 -10.95 -1.50
CA THR A 70 -8.75 -12.05 -1.05
C THR A 70 -7.82 -12.52 -2.18
N PRO A 71 -6.52 -12.23 -2.10
CA PRO A 71 -5.53 -12.87 -2.96
C PRO A 71 -5.39 -14.36 -2.65
N LYS A 72 -5.24 -15.21 -3.66
CA LYS A 72 -4.92 -16.63 -3.49
C LYS A 72 -3.60 -16.78 -2.74
N ASP A 73 -3.57 -17.57 -1.67
CA ASP A 73 -2.40 -17.75 -0.81
C ASP A 73 -1.76 -16.41 -0.40
N GLY A 74 -2.60 -15.41 -0.12
CA GLY A 74 -2.19 -14.05 0.22
C GLY A 74 -1.67 -13.95 1.65
N TYR A 75 -0.63 -13.15 1.83
CA TYR A 75 -0.06 -12.81 3.14
C TYR A 75 -0.07 -11.29 3.34
N PHE A 76 -0.23 -10.85 4.58
CA PHE A 76 0.03 -9.45 4.93
C PHE A 76 1.52 -9.15 4.82
N MET A 77 1.84 -8.03 4.20
CA MET A 77 3.19 -7.47 4.11
C MET A 77 3.31 -6.32 5.11
N ASP A 78 4.44 -6.23 5.81
CA ASP A 78 4.81 -4.99 6.48
C ASP A 78 4.88 -3.86 5.44
N PRO A 79 4.11 -2.77 5.54
CA PRO A 79 4.12 -1.70 4.54
C PRO A 79 5.50 -1.09 4.29
N ASN A 80 6.44 -1.16 5.25
CA ASN A 80 7.82 -0.74 5.01
C ASN A 80 8.56 -1.73 4.11
N ALA A 81 8.28 -3.03 4.22
CA ALA A 81 8.88 -4.05 3.34
C ALA A 81 8.51 -3.82 1.88
N PHE A 82 7.33 -3.25 1.61
CA PHE A 82 6.90 -2.91 0.26
C PHE A 82 7.89 -1.98 -0.46
N TYR A 83 8.58 -1.10 0.27
CA TYR A 83 9.54 -0.14 -0.28
C TYR A 83 10.98 -0.66 -0.31
N ARG A 84 11.25 -1.85 0.23
CA ARG A 84 12.60 -2.43 0.17
C ARG A 84 12.97 -2.74 -1.28
N LEU A 85 14.24 -2.49 -1.59
CA LEU A 85 14.84 -2.88 -2.87
C LEU A 85 15.14 -4.37 -2.86
N ASP A 86 15.66 -4.88 -1.74
CA ASP A 86 16.12 -6.26 -1.59
C ASP A 86 15.38 -7.01 -0.47
N PRO A 87 15.30 -8.36 -0.56
CA PRO A 87 14.78 -9.20 0.51
C PRO A 87 15.49 -8.97 1.86
N PRO A 88 14.91 -9.42 2.98
CA PRO A 88 13.64 -10.15 3.09
C PRO A 88 12.40 -9.25 2.98
N TYR A 89 11.25 -9.87 2.71
CA TYR A 89 9.94 -9.20 2.64
C TYR A 89 8.92 -9.76 3.64
N ASP A 90 9.15 -10.97 4.18
CA ASP A 90 8.31 -11.55 5.23
C ASP A 90 8.65 -10.97 6.61
N SER A 91 7.63 -10.83 7.46
CA SER A 91 7.76 -10.15 8.76
C SER A 91 8.72 -10.86 9.71
N LEU A 92 8.80 -12.20 9.69
CA LEU A 92 9.67 -12.95 10.59
C LEU A 92 11.15 -12.70 10.28
N SER A 93 11.51 -12.68 9.01
CA SER A 93 12.88 -12.39 8.58
C SER A 93 13.22 -10.91 8.74
N LEU A 94 12.28 -10.01 8.46
CA LEU A 94 12.45 -8.57 8.71
C LEU A 94 12.74 -8.24 10.17
N ALA A 95 12.04 -8.91 11.10
CA ALA A 95 12.24 -8.70 12.53
C ALA A 95 13.69 -9.00 12.97
N LYS A 96 14.33 -9.99 12.33
CA LYS A 96 15.69 -10.46 12.60
C LYS A 96 16.79 -9.61 11.98
N LEU A 97 16.46 -8.64 11.12
CA LEU A 97 17.46 -7.76 10.52
C LEU A 97 18.22 -6.95 11.58
N PRO A 98 19.52 -6.68 11.39
CA PRO A 98 20.25 -5.76 12.25
C PRO A 98 19.70 -4.33 12.10
N SER A 99 19.83 -3.52 13.14
CA SER A 99 19.22 -2.17 13.20
C SER A 99 19.60 -1.27 12.01
N ASN A 100 20.83 -1.35 11.53
CA ASN A 100 21.30 -0.59 10.37
C ASN A 100 20.67 -1.01 9.03
N GLN A 101 20.00 -2.16 8.97
CA GLN A 101 19.28 -2.65 7.78
C GLN A 101 17.75 -2.50 7.89
N LYS A 102 17.25 -1.95 9.01
CA LYS A 102 15.82 -1.69 9.20
C LYS A 102 15.36 -0.35 8.61
N HIS A 103 16.29 0.55 8.29
CA HIS A 103 15.96 1.80 7.63
C HIS A 103 15.59 1.54 6.17
N VAL A 104 14.34 1.83 5.80
CA VAL A 104 13.85 1.66 4.42
C VAL A 104 13.56 3.04 3.82
N PRO A 105 14.29 3.46 2.76
CA PRO A 105 13.98 4.70 2.08
C PRO A 105 12.66 4.56 1.32
N VAL A 106 11.64 5.31 1.75
CA VAL A 106 10.32 5.32 1.10
C VAL A 106 10.39 6.25 -0.11
N SER A 107 10.23 5.69 -1.31
CA SER A 107 10.09 6.47 -2.53
C SER A 107 8.79 7.28 -2.51
N TYR A 108 8.78 8.46 -3.11
CA TYR A 108 7.61 9.34 -3.14
C TYR A 108 7.52 10.07 -4.48
N MET A 109 6.35 10.65 -4.74
CA MET A 109 6.13 11.54 -5.87
C MET A 109 5.95 12.97 -5.35
N LYS A 110 6.44 13.96 -6.08
CA LYS A 110 6.25 15.38 -5.80
C LYS A 110 4.95 15.88 -6.45
N ALA A 111 4.51 17.07 -6.07
CA ALA A 111 3.30 17.69 -6.63
C ALA A 111 3.39 17.99 -8.14
N ASP A 112 4.61 18.09 -8.70
CA ASP A 112 4.86 18.25 -10.13
C ASP A 112 4.83 16.94 -10.93
N GLY A 113 4.54 15.81 -10.26
CA GLY A 113 4.49 14.47 -10.85
C GLY A 113 5.83 13.75 -10.95
N THR A 114 6.95 14.39 -10.56
CA THR A 114 8.26 13.73 -10.55
C THR A 114 8.41 12.79 -9.37
N SER A 115 9.01 11.62 -9.59
CA SER A 115 9.30 10.64 -8.54
C SER A 115 10.73 10.76 -8.00
N VAL A 116 10.89 10.40 -6.72
CA VAL A 116 12.19 10.29 -6.06
C VAL A 116 12.32 8.89 -5.45
N PRO A 117 13.25 8.05 -5.95
CA PRO A 117 14.04 8.23 -7.17
C PRO A 117 13.18 8.18 -8.45
N SER A 118 13.70 8.68 -9.57
CA SER A 118 12.96 8.84 -10.82
C SER A 118 12.51 7.52 -11.45
N ASP A 119 13.25 6.43 -11.23
CA ASP A 119 12.98 5.09 -11.74
C ASP A 119 12.12 4.22 -10.80
N THR A 120 11.63 4.79 -9.69
CA THR A 120 10.84 4.04 -8.73
C THR A 120 9.53 3.51 -9.34
N LYS A 121 9.14 2.30 -8.91
CA LYS A 121 7.91 1.62 -9.33
C LYS A 121 6.83 1.61 -8.24
N ARG A 122 7.10 2.31 -7.13
CA ARG A 122 6.30 2.32 -5.89
C ARG A 122 6.45 3.71 -5.26
N ILE A 123 5.37 4.29 -4.76
CA ILE A 123 5.42 5.59 -4.09
C ILE A 123 4.62 5.58 -2.78
N TRP A 124 4.97 6.46 -1.86
CA TRP A 124 4.08 6.86 -0.77
C TRP A 124 2.76 7.39 -1.35
N PRO A 125 1.58 7.04 -0.80
CA PRO A 125 0.29 7.41 -1.37
C PRO A 125 -0.10 8.88 -1.21
N TYR A 126 0.86 9.75 -0.90
CA TYR A 126 0.70 11.19 -0.86
C TYR A 126 1.85 11.85 -1.60
N PHE A 127 1.55 12.94 -2.30
CA PHE A 127 2.59 13.81 -2.82
C PHE A 127 3.38 14.44 -1.67
N CYS A 128 4.70 14.36 -1.77
CA CYS A 128 5.57 15.14 -0.90
C CYS A 128 5.56 16.59 -1.39
N ARG A 129 5.41 17.52 -0.46
CA ARG A 129 5.49 18.96 -0.69
C ARG A 129 6.84 19.48 -0.21
#